data_AF-A0A7V9ECH3-F1
#
_entry.id   AF-A0A7V9ECH3-F1
#
_cell.length_a   1.000
_cell.length_b   1.000
_cell.length_c   1.000
_cell.angle_alpha   90.00
_cell.angle_beta   90.00
_cell.angle_gamma   90.00
#
_symmetry.space_group_name_H-M   'P 1'
#
loop_
_entity.id
_entity.type
_entity.pdbx_description
1 polymer ?
#
loop_
_entity_poly.entity_id
_entity_poly.type
_entity_poly.pdbx_seq_one_letter_code
_entity_poly.pdbx_strand_id
1 'polypeptide(L)'
;MIVDKLARLPGMRLSQMQDIGGCRAILPDRQAVAAVLARIERNWEVRGQPRNYSANPTPQGYRAMHVIVARDGRLVEIQLRTPREHSWAVAVERFSHQLGQDLKSGVGPPAMLRYLRLLSELTELRERGAPADQHLAGEFERLAPQVAKLLKRDN
;
A
#
# COMPACT_ATOMS: atom_id res chain seq x y z
N MET A 1 10.39 -0.27 -9.65
CA MET A 1 11.34 0.47 -8.79
C MET A 1 11.63 1.82 -9.44
N ILE A 2 12.35 2.78 -8.81
CA ILE A 2 12.57 4.16 -9.32
C ILE A 2 12.91 4.24 -10.83
N VAL A 3 13.58 3.22 -11.35
CA VAL A 3 13.92 3.06 -12.78
C VAL A 3 12.69 3.02 -13.71
N ASP A 4 11.59 2.38 -13.30
CA ASP A 4 10.36 2.26 -14.12
C ASP A 4 9.59 3.59 -14.22
N LYS A 5 9.74 4.46 -13.21
CA LYS A 5 9.15 5.81 -13.21
C LYS A 5 9.90 6.77 -14.15
N LEU A 6 11.22 6.61 -14.27
CA LEU A 6 12.07 7.44 -15.12
C LEU A 6 11.91 7.12 -16.62
N ALA A 7 11.59 5.88 -16.98
CA ALA A 7 11.45 5.48 -18.38
C ALA A 7 10.20 6.01 -19.10
N ARG A 8 9.18 6.49 -18.37
CA ARG A 8 7.86 6.85 -18.95
C ARG A 8 7.67 8.33 -19.32
N LEU A 9 8.59 9.24 -18.97
CA LEU A 9 8.43 10.68 -19.19
C LEU A 9 9.74 11.35 -19.65
N PRO A 10 9.99 11.48 -20.97
CA PRO A 10 11.18 12.13 -21.48
C PRO A 10 11.06 13.65 -21.31
N GLY A 11 11.52 14.16 -20.15
CA GLY A 11 11.50 15.60 -19.83
C GLY A 11 11.44 15.95 -18.35
N MET A 12 11.30 14.97 -17.45
CA MET A 12 11.18 15.24 -16.01
C MET A 12 12.53 15.60 -15.40
N ARG A 13 12.69 16.87 -15.00
CA ARG A 13 13.87 17.33 -14.24
C ARG A 13 13.86 16.66 -12.87
N LEU A 14 14.95 15.96 -12.53
CA LEU A 14 15.14 15.24 -11.27
C LEU A 14 14.83 16.10 -10.03
N SER A 15 15.03 17.43 -10.11
CA SER A 15 14.76 18.40 -9.06
C SER A 15 13.27 18.63 -8.74
N GLN A 16 12.34 18.09 -9.53
CA GLN A 16 10.88 18.17 -9.31
C GLN A 16 10.26 16.81 -8.95
N MET A 17 11.05 15.74 -8.90
CA MET A 17 10.59 14.46 -8.39
C MET A 17 10.50 14.55 -6.87
N GLN A 18 9.27 14.52 -6.35
CA GLN A 18 8.94 14.45 -4.91
C GLN A 18 9.39 13.12 -4.26
N ASP A 19 10.13 12.29 -4.99
CA ASP A 19 10.41 10.86 -4.73
C ASP A 19 11.92 10.55 -4.53
N ILE A 20 12.78 11.54 -4.23
CA ILE A 20 14.22 11.25 -4.02
C ILE A 20 14.49 10.58 -2.66
N GLY A 21 13.58 10.69 -1.69
CA GLY A 21 13.67 9.99 -0.41
C GLY A 21 12.30 9.45 0.02
N GLY A 22 12.09 8.15 -0.09
CA GLY A 22 10.94 7.46 0.49
C GLY A 22 11.37 6.71 1.75
N CYS A 23 10.82 7.07 2.91
CA CYS A 23 11.02 6.33 4.16
C CYS A 23 9.78 5.50 4.48
N ARG A 24 9.98 4.32 5.06
CA ARG A 24 8.89 3.46 5.54
C ARG A 24 9.13 3.11 7.00
N ALA A 25 8.12 3.33 7.84
CA ALA A 25 8.11 2.86 9.20
C ALA A 25 6.98 1.85 9.40
N ILE A 26 7.33 0.66 9.86
CA ILE A 26 6.36 -0.37 10.26
C ILE A 26 6.20 -0.25 11.78
N LEU A 27 5.00 0.09 12.22
CA LEU A 27 4.65 0.39 13.60
C LEU A 27 3.68 -0.69 14.09
N PRO A 28 3.65 -1.01 15.39
CA PRO A 28 2.91 -2.17 15.90
C PRO A 28 1.40 -2.11 15.64
N ASP A 29 0.81 -0.91 15.73
CA ASP A 29 -0.62 -0.67 15.59
C ASP A 29 -0.93 0.76 15.10
N ARG A 30 -2.22 1.07 14.96
CA ARG A 30 -2.71 2.37 14.52
C ARG A 30 -2.49 3.50 15.52
N GLN A 31 -2.45 3.18 16.81
CA GLN A 31 -2.17 4.17 17.84
C GLN A 31 -0.71 4.63 17.74
N ALA A 32 0.21 3.71 17.51
CA ALA A 32 1.61 4.01 17.23
C ALA A 32 1.77 4.81 15.93
N VAL A 33 1.03 4.48 14.87
CA VAL A 33 0.98 5.30 13.63
C VAL A 33 0.56 6.73 13.94
N ALA A 34 -0.53 6.93 14.67
CA ALA A 34 -1.01 8.26 15.05
C ALA A 34 0.00 9.01 15.94
N ALA A 35 0.63 8.33 16.89
CA ALA A 35 1.63 8.92 17.79
C ALA A 35 2.90 9.37 17.03
N VAL A 36 3.35 8.57 16.05
CA VAL A 36 4.48 8.93 15.19
C VAL A 36 4.12 10.07 14.25
N LEU A 37 2.92 10.06 13.65
CA LEU A 37 2.45 11.18 12.82
C LEU A 37 2.43 12.49 13.62
N ALA A 38 1.86 12.49 14.83
CA ALA A 38 1.84 13.67 15.69
C ALA A 38 3.25 14.13 16.11
N ARG A 39 4.23 13.22 16.20
CA ARG A 39 5.64 13.60 16.40
C ARG A 39 6.24 14.22 15.15
N ILE A 40 5.95 13.69 13.96
CA ILE A 40 6.40 14.26 12.69
C ILE A 40 5.84 15.67 12.53
N GLU A 41 4.53 15.85 12.69
CA GLU A 41 3.85 17.15 12.55
C GLU A 41 4.35 18.21 13.53
N ARG A 42 4.79 17.81 14.73
CA ARG A 42 5.35 18.74 15.72
C ARG A 42 6.80 19.13 15.45
N ASN A 43 7.60 18.22 14.90
CA ASN A 43 9.05 18.42 14.82
C ASN A 43 9.54 18.80 13.42
N TRP A 44 8.80 18.43 12.37
CA TRP A 44 9.23 18.59 10.98
C TRP A 44 8.25 19.46 10.20
N GLU A 45 8.75 20.11 9.15
CA GLU A 45 7.93 20.90 8.25
C GLU A 45 7.14 19.98 7.31
N VAL A 46 5.87 19.75 7.63
CA VAL A 46 4.97 18.94 6.80
C VAL A 46 4.52 19.75 5.58
N ARG A 47 4.53 19.09 4.41
CA ARG A 47 4.13 19.65 3.12
C ARG A 47 2.81 19.04 2.66
N GLY A 48 1.77 19.85 2.60
CA GLY A 48 0.43 19.41 2.25
C GLY A 48 -0.25 18.62 3.37
N GLN A 49 -1.45 18.10 3.08
CA GLN A 49 -2.20 17.32 4.05
C GLN A 49 -1.71 15.86 4.06
N PRO A 50 -1.45 15.25 5.23
CA PRO A 50 -1.21 13.82 5.35
C PRO A 50 -2.35 13.01 4.73
N ARG A 51 -2.02 12.00 3.94
CA ARG A 51 -3.01 11.15 3.27
C ARG A 51 -3.23 9.87 4.06
N ASN A 52 -4.42 9.73 4.62
CA ASN A 52 -4.80 8.59 5.43
C ASN A 52 -5.47 7.49 4.58
N TYR A 53 -4.66 6.69 3.88
CA TYR A 53 -5.15 5.52 3.14
C TYR A 53 -5.55 4.37 4.07
N SER A 54 -5.11 4.36 5.33
CA SER A 54 -5.58 3.39 6.33
C SER A 54 -7.08 3.53 6.59
N ALA A 55 -7.57 4.78 6.67
CA ALA A 55 -9.00 5.09 6.81
C ALA A 55 -9.75 5.06 5.47
N ASN A 56 -9.15 5.62 4.41
CA ASN A 56 -9.73 5.73 3.07
C ASN A 56 -8.85 4.98 2.05
N PRO A 57 -8.95 3.65 1.97
CA PRO A 57 -8.09 2.86 1.10
C PRO A 57 -8.30 3.18 -0.37
N THR A 58 -7.31 2.86 -1.20
CA THR A 58 -7.50 2.93 -2.66
C THR A 58 -8.54 1.89 -3.11
N PRO A 59 -9.10 2.00 -4.33
CA PRO A 59 -10.03 1.00 -4.86
C PRO A 59 -9.48 -0.44 -4.89
N GLN A 60 -8.16 -0.58 -4.96
CA GLN A 60 -7.45 -1.86 -4.93
C GLN A 60 -7.24 -2.41 -3.52
N GLY A 61 -7.54 -1.63 -2.47
CA GLY A 61 -7.37 -2.02 -1.07
C GLY A 61 -6.06 -1.58 -0.44
N TYR A 62 -5.29 -0.67 -1.06
CA TYR A 62 -4.05 -0.18 -0.46
C TYR A 62 -4.31 0.69 0.76
N ARG A 63 -3.56 0.43 1.84
CA ARG A 63 -3.64 1.10 3.14
C ARG A 63 -2.25 1.52 3.63
N ALA A 64 -2.14 2.74 4.13
CA ALA A 64 -0.98 3.34 4.78
C ALA A 64 -1.34 4.76 5.23
N MET A 65 -0.53 5.36 6.09
CA MET A 65 -0.52 6.81 6.31
C MET A 65 0.67 7.42 5.56
N HIS A 66 0.42 8.37 4.67
CA HIS A 66 1.48 9.08 3.94
C HIS A 66 1.61 10.51 4.44
N VAL A 67 2.84 10.92 4.73
CA VAL A 67 3.16 12.30 5.09
C VAL A 67 4.38 12.74 4.30
N ILE A 68 4.32 13.91 3.68
CA ILE A 68 5.46 14.50 2.98
C ILE A 68 6.05 15.55 3.89
N VAL A 69 7.37 15.52 4.08
CA VAL A 69 8.09 16.50 4.90
C VAL A 69 9.18 17.17 4.10
N ALA A 70 9.46 18.43 4.43
CA ALA A 70 10.64 19.13 3.95
C ALA A 70 11.79 18.94 4.96
N ARG A 71 12.90 18.37 4.49
CA ARG A 71 14.12 18.20 5.28
C ARG A 71 15.34 18.57 4.45
N ASP A 72 16.17 19.47 4.97
CA ASP A 72 17.41 19.93 4.33
C ASP A 72 17.20 20.33 2.86
N GLY A 73 16.12 21.09 2.61
CA GLY A 73 15.74 21.58 1.28
C GLY A 73 15.14 20.52 0.34
N ARG A 74 14.90 19.29 0.81
CA ARG A 74 14.36 18.18 0.00
C ARG A 74 13.01 17.72 0.53
N LEU A 75 12.15 17.25 -0.37
CA LEU A 75 10.91 16.58 -0.01
C LEU A 75 11.16 15.10 0.21
N VAL A 76 10.65 14.59 1.33
CA VAL A 76 10.75 13.18 1.72
C VAL A 76 9.34 12.67 1.99
N GLU A 77 8.92 11.63 1.30
CA GLU A 77 7.67 10.91 1.60
C GLU A 77 7.94 9.88 2.69
N ILE A 78 7.11 9.89 3.74
CA ILE A 78 7.16 8.90 4.81
C ILE A 78 5.85 8.12 4.79
N GLN A 79 6.00 6.80 4.70
CA GLN A 79 4.89 5.86 4.72
C GLN A 79 4.88 5.13 6.06
N LEU A 80 3.92 5.47 6.91
CA LEU A 80 3.68 4.78 8.18
C LEU A 80 2.67 3.67 7.93
N ARG A 81 2.97 2.46 8.42
CA ARG A 81 2.13 1.27 8.20
C ARG A 81 2.09 0.40 9.44
N THR A 82 0.99 -0.33 9.64
CA THR A 82 0.98 -1.48 10.55
C THR A 82 1.63 -2.70 9.89
N PRO A 83 1.96 -3.79 10.64
CA PRO A 83 2.59 -4.97 10.06
C PRO A 83 1.66 -5.64 9.03
N ARG A 84 0.35 -5.55 9.25
CA ARG A 84 -0.68 -6.07 8.35
C ARG A 84 -0.78 -5.28 7.05
N GLU A 85 -0.82 -3.96 7.12
CA GLU A 85 -0.80 -3.08 5.95
C GLU A 85 0.47 -3.27 5.12
N HIS A 86 1.62 -3.45 5.79
CA HIS A 86 2.87 -3.77 5.14
C HIS A 86 2.82 -5.13 4.44
N SER A 87 2.35 -6.17 5.14
CA SER A 87 2.26 -7.53 4.59
C SER A 87 1.35 -7.59 3.36
N TRP A 88 0.22 -6.89 3.38
CA TRP A 88 -0.66 -6.76 2.22
C TRP A 88 0.06 -6.14 1.02
N ALA A 89 0.75 -5.02 1.21
CA ALA A 89 1.46 -4.35 0.13
C ALA A 89 2.59 -5.21 -0.46
N VAL A 90 3.30 -5.98 0.38
CA VAL A 90 4.31 -6.94 -0.07
C VAL A 90 3.68 -8.08 -0.88
N ALA A 91 2.50 -8.57 -0.49
CA ALA A 91 1.79 -9.59 -1.26
C ALA A 91 1.40 -9.07 -2.66
N VAL A 92 0.89 -7.85 -2.75
CA VAL A 92 0.59 -7.20 -4.05
C VAL A 92 1.86 -7.09 -4.89
N GLU A 93 2.97 -6.63 -4.31
CA GLU A 93 4.26 -6.53 -5.03
C GLU A 93 4.74 -7.87 -5.58
N ARG A 94 4.67 -8.93 -4.76
CA ARG A 94 5.05 -10.28 -5.16
C ARG A 94 4.18 -10.81 -6.29
N PHE A 95 2.86 -10.70 -6.16
CA PHE A 95 1.94 -11.18 -7.19
C PHE A 95 2.02 -10.35 -8.47
N SER A 96 2.24 -9.04 -8.36
CA SER A 96 2.50 -8.17 -9.51
C SER A 96 3.73 -8.62 -10.28
N HIS A 97 4.83 -8.90 -9.57
CA HIS A 97 6.05 -9.38 -10.18
C HIS A 97 5.85 -10.75 -10.83
N GLN A 98 5.18 -11.67 -10.14
CA GLN A 98 4.95 -13.02 -10.64
C GLN A 98 4.06 -13.06 -11.88
N LEU A 99 3.02 -12.23 -11.94
CA LEU A 99 2.10 -12.17 -13.08
C LEU A 99 2.55 -11.20 -14.20
N GLY A 100 3.66 -10.47 -14.00
CA GLY A 100 4.08 -9.41 -14.92
C GLY A 100 3.05 -8.28 -15.09
N GLN A 101 2.28 -7.98 -14.03
CA GLN A 101 1.10 -7.12 -14.09
C GLN A 101 1.06 -6.08 -12.98
N ASP A 102 0.60 -4.87 -13.31
CA ASP A 102 0.47 -3.76 -12.37
C ASP A 102 -0.82 -3.82 -11.55
N LEU A 103 -0.90 -4.82 -10.66
CA LEU A 103 -2.04 -5.04 -9.76
C LEU A 103 -2.31 -3.82 -8.86
N LYS A 104 -1.28 -3.03 -8.54
CA LYS A 104 -1.41 -1.78 -7.75
C LYS A 104 -2.26 -0.75 -8.48
N SER A 105 -2.13 -0.68 -9.79
CA SER A 105 -2.94 0.18 -10.66
C SER A 105 -4.25 -0.47 -11.11
N GLY A 106 -4.56 -1.66 -10.61
CA GLY A 106 -5.78 -2.39 -10.98
C GLY A 106 -5.68 -3.12 -12.32
N VAL A 107 -4.47 -3.39 -12.81
CA VAL A 107 -4.23 -4.14 -14.05
C VAL A 107 -3.92 -5.59 -13.70
N GLY A 108 -4.84 -6.51 -14.01
CA GLY A 108 -4.65 -7.95 -13.84
C GLY A 108 -5.95 -8.76 -13.87
N PRO A 109 -5.90 -10.09 -13.71
CA PRO A 109 -7.08 -10.95 -13.66
C PRO A 109 -8.10 -10.46 -12.64
N PRO A 110 -9.40 -10.36 -12.99
CA PRO A 110 -10.43 -9.89 -12.07
C PRO A 110 -10.47 -10.68 -10.75
N ALA A 111 -10.25 -11.99 -10.81
CA ALA A 111 -10.17 -12.85 -9.63
C ALA A 111 -9.03 -12.46 -8.68
N MET A 112 -7.85 -12.09 -9.22
CA MET A 112 -6.71 -11.63 -8.42
C MET A 112 -6.97 -10.26 -7.78
N LEU A 113 -7.50 -9.31 -8.56
CA LEU A 113 -7.82 -7.97 -8.06
C LEU A 113 -8.87 -8.03 -6.94
N ARG A 114 -9.92 -8.83 -7.13
CA ARG A 114 -10.94 -9.06 -6.11
C ARG A 114 -10.37 -9.77 -4.87
N TYR A 115 -9.53 -10.78 -5.05
CA TYR A 115 -8.87 -11.49 -3.97
C TYR A 115 -8.02 -10.56 -3.09
N LEU A 116 -7.20 -9.69 -3.71
CA LEU A 116 -6.37 -8.73 -2.98
C LEU A 116 -7.21 -7.68 -2.25
N ARG A 117 -8.30 -7.21 -2.87
CA ARG A 117 -9.24 -6.31 -2.19
C ARG A 117 -9.87 -6.96 -0.95
N LEU A 118 -10.39 -8.18 -1.09
CA LEU A 118 -10.95 -8.94 0.04
C LEU A 118 -9.91 -9.19 1.13
N LEU A 119 -8.67 -9.50 0.75
CA LEU A 119 -7.58 -9.64 1.70
C LEU A 119 -7.37 -8.35 2.51
N SER A 120 -7.43 -7.18 1.87
CA SER A 120 -7.33 -5.89 2.56
C SER A 120 -8.49 -5.66 3.53
N GLU A 121 -9.72 -5.94 3.09
CA GLU A 121 -10.94 -5.75 3.89
C GLU A 121 -10.98 -6.71 5.11
N LEU A 122 -10.67 -7.99 4.92
CA LEU A 122 -10.61 -8.98 6.01
C LEU A 122 -9.49 -8.66 7.02
N THR A 123 -8.35 -8.20 6.52
CA THR A 123 -7.22 -7.78 7.35
C THR A 123 -7.58 -6.54 8.18
N GLU A 124 -8.33 -5.60 7.59
CA GLU A 124 -8.84 -4.42 8.28
C GLU A 124 -9.79 -4.78 9.42
N LEU A 125 -10.73 -5.69 9.19
CA LEU A 125 -11.66 -6.16 10.22
C LEU A 125 -10.90 -6.78 11.40
N ARG A 126 -9.90 -7.61 11.11
CA ARG A 126 -9.03 -8.20 12.13
C ARG A 126 -8.24 -7.15 12.91
N GLU A 127 -7.70 -6.14 12.23
CA GLU A 127 -6.94 -5.06 12.88
C GLU A 127 -7.82 -4.25 13.85
N ARG A 128 -9.10 -4.05 13.51
CA ARG A 128 -10.06 -3.34 14.37
C ARG A 128 -10.64 -4.20 15.49
N GLY A 129 -10.36 -5.51 15.51
CA GLY A 129 -11.08 -6.45 16.38
C GLY A 129 -12.58 -6.55 16.06
N ALA A 130 -12.98 -6.21 14.82
CA ALA A 130 -14.36 -6.31 14.38
C ALA A 130 -14.74 -7.79 14.13
N PRO A 131 -16.03 -8.15 14.25
CA PRO A 131 -16.50 -9.48 13.90
C PRO A 131 -16.09 -9.85 12.47
N ALA A 132 -15.71 -11.12 12.28
CA ALA A 132 -15.42 -11.64 10.96
C ALA A 132 -16.67 -11.58 10.09
N ASP A 133 -16.55 -11.00 8.90
CA ASP A 133 -17.61 -11.03 7.90
C ASP A 133 -17.55 -12.37 7.16
N GLN A 134 -18.54 -13.24 7.43
CA GLN A 134 -18.61 -14.57 6.83
C GLN A 134 -18.83 -14.53 5.31
N HIS A 135 -19.49 -13.50 4.79
CA HIS A 135 -19.70 -13.35 3.36
C HIS A 135 -18.39 -13.03 2.65
N LEU A 136 -17.64 -12.05 3.17
CA LEU A 136 -16.32 -11.69 2.63
C LEU A 136 -15.33 -12.85 2.76
N ALA A 137 -15.33 -13.56 3.90
CA ALA A 137 -14.48 -14.72 4.11
C ALA A 137 -14.81 -15.86 3.13
N GLY A 138 -16.10 -16.18 2.95
CA GLY A 138 -16.53 -17.22 2.01
C GLY A 138 -16.22 -16.85 0.56
N GLU A 139 -16.33 -15.58 0.17
CA GLU A 139 -15.89 -15.13 -1.16
C GLU A 139 -14.37 -15.25 -1.34
N PHE A 140 -13.60 -14.85 -0.33
CA PHE A 140 -12.14 -14.95 -0.35
C PHE A 140 -11.67 -16.40 -0.52
N GLU A 141 -12.28 -17.34 0.21
CA GLU A 141 -12.00 -18.77 0.10
C GLU A 141 -12.34 -19.34 -1.28
N ARG A 142 -13.45 -18.92 -1.89
CA ARG A 142 -13.84 -19.34 -3.26
C ARG A 142 -12.87 -18.85 -4.34
N LEU A 143 -12.26 -17.68 -4.15
CA LEU A 143 -11.29 -17.11 -5.10
C LEU A 143 -9.88 -17.68 -4.93
N ALA A 144 -9.52 -18.15 -3.74
CA ALA A 144 -8.20 -18.73 -3.44
C ALA A 144 -7.74 -19.81 -4.45
N PRO A 145 -8.54 -20.82 -4.84
CA PRO A 145 -8.10 -21.81 -5.84
C PRO A 145 -7.91 -21.22 -7.24
N GLN A 146 -8.66 -20.18 -7.62
CA GLN A 146 -8.49 -19.51 -8.91
C GLN A 146 -7.18 -18.72 -8.95
N VAL A 147 -6.91 -17.96 -7.88
CA VAL A 147 -5.64 -17.25 -7.69
C VAL A 147 -4.47 -18.21 -7.69
N ALA A 148 -4.57 -19.34 -6.98
CA ALA A 148 -3.53 -20.36 -6.97
C ALA A 148 -3.25 -20.94 -8.37
N LYS A 149 -4.27 -21.13 -9.20
CA LYS A 149 -4.08 -21.55 -10.61
C LYS A 149 -3.39 -20.48 -11.44
N LEU A 150 -3.75 -19.20 -11.26
CA LEU A 150 -3.10 -18.09 -11.97
C LEU A 150 -1.60 -18.04 -11.66
N LEU A 151 -1.23 -18.18 -10.39
CA LEU A 151 0.17 -18.13 -9.95
C LEU A 151 0.99 -19.36 -10.38
N LYS A 152 0.35 -20.47 -10.77
CA LYS A 152 1.02 -21.70 -11.22
C LYS A 152 1.26 -21.77 -12.74
N ARG A 153 0.65 -20.88 -13.55
CA ARG A 153 0.68 -20.98 -15.02
C ARG A 153 1.99 -20.51 -15.67
N ASP A 154 2.88 -19.90 -14.92
CA ASP A 154 4.14 -19.32 -15.42
C ASP A 154 5.39 -20.15 -15.05
N ASN A 155 5.25 -21.48 -14.94
CA ASN A 155 6.36 -22.42 -14.71
C ASN A 155 6.41 -23.48 -15.80
#